data_AF-A0A957L559-F1
#
_entry.id   AF-A0A957L559-F1
#
_cell.length_a   1.000
_cell.length_b   1.000
_cell.length_c   1.000
_cell.angle_alpha   90.00
_cell.angle_beta   90.00
_cell.angle_gamma   90.00
#
_symmetry.space_group_name_H-M   'P 1'
#
loop_
_entity.id
_entity.type
_entity.pdbx_description
1 polymer ?
#
loop_
_entity_poly.entity_id
_entity_poly.type
_entity_poly.pdbx_seq_one_letter_code
_entity_poly.pdbx_strand_id
1 'polypeptide(L)'
;RTGGVGSDSSGDIFIAFSTANAEAGRAQTMASANFLPNPHNTPIFEATAQATEEAILNAVMAAETMVGINGNTVHALPQDELRAILQKYNRLA
;
A
#
# COMPACT_ATOMS: atom_id res chain seq x y z
N ARG A 1 9.00 -2.79 -6.95
CA ARG A 1 8.04 -3.31 -5.95
C ARG A 1 6.84 -3.87 -6.70
N THR A 2 5.86 -3.05 -7.12
CA THR A 2 4.73 -3.53 -7.98
C THR A 2 4.72 -3.05 -9.45
N GLY A 3 5.48 -2.03 -9.84
CA GLY A 3 5.70 -1.65 -11.26
C GLY A 3 5.09 -0.34 -11.76
N GLY A 4 4.46 0.47 -10.89
CA GLY A 4 3.97 1.81 -11.25
C GLY A 4 5.10 2.82 -11.52
N VAL A 5 4.91 3.70 -12.51
CA VAL A 5 5.90 4.71 -12.94
C VAL A 5 5.42 6.17 -12.78
N GLY A 6 4.23 6.39 -12.22
CA GLY A 6 3.66 7.73 -12.05
C GLY A 6 3.37 8.43 -13.38
N SER A 7 2.59 7.79 -14.27
CA SER A 7 2.25 8.36 -15.57
C SER A 7 1.43 9.64 -15.44
N ASP A 8 1.45 10.49 -16.47
CA ASP A 8 0.76 11.80 -16.51
C ASP A 8 -0.71 11.76 -16.07
N SER A 9 -1.45 10.72 -16.46
CA SER A 9 -2.86 10.54 -16.09
C SER A 9 -3.09 9.88 -14.72
N SER A 10 -2.03 9.46 -14.01
CA SER A 10 -2.13 8.77 -12.71
C SER A 10 -2.21 9.77 -11.57
N GLY A 11 -3.34 9.81 -10.87
CA GLY A 11 -3.54 10.64 -9.69
C GLY A 11 -2.99 10.01 -8.42
N ASP A 12 -1.66 9.96 -8.28
CA ASP A 12 -1.01 9.31 -7.14
C ASP A 12 -0.84 10.29 -5.96
N ILE A 13 -1.65 10.14 -4.91
CA ILE A 13 -1.65 11.00 -3.71
C ILE A 13 -1.46 10.14 -2.46
N PHE A 14 -0.61 10.59 -1.55
CA PHE A 14 -0.31 9.89 -0.30
C PHE A 14 -0.68 10.73 0.92
N ILE A 15 -1.24 10.09 1.94
CA ILE A 15 -1.50 10.68 3.26
C ILE A 15 -0.92 9.78 4.34
N ALA A 16 -0.27 10.38 5.32
CA ALA A 16 0.23 9.68 6.50
C ALA A 16 -0.18 10.45 7.75
N PHE A 17 -0.58 9.73 8.79
CA PHE A 17 -0.91 10.30 10.09
C PHE A 17 -0.38 9.40 11.19
N SER A 18 -0.23 9.96 12.39
CA SER A 18 0.19 9.22 13.58
C SER A 18 -0.90 9.31 14.64
N THR A 19 -1.11 8.20 15.34
CA THR A 19 -2.01 8.14 16.49
C THR A 19 -1.29 8.40 17.82
N ALA A 20 0.04 8.58 17.80
CA ALA A 20 0.88 8.65 19.00
C ALA A 20 0.57 9.82 19.94
N ASN A 21 -0.05 10.89 19.43
CA ASN A 21 -0.31 12.13 20.15
C ASN A 21 -1.80 12.54 20.10
N ALA A 22 -2.71 11.56 20.13
CA ALA A 22 -4.16 11.80 20.00
C ALA A 22 -4.70 12.83 21.02
N GLU A 23 -4.25 12.77 22.27
CA GLU A 23 -4.68 13.69 23.32
C GLU A 23 -4.10 15.10 23.15
N ALA A 24 -2.83 15.20 22.76
CA ALA A 24 -2.21 16.49 22.45
C ALA A 24 -2.91 17.19 21.27
N GLY A 25 -3.35 16.42 20.27
CA GLY A 25 -4.12 16.93 19.13
C GLY A 25 -5.52 17.42 19.46
N ARG A 26 -6.04 17.13 20.67
CA ARG A 26 -7.37 17.55 21.14
C ARG A 26 -7.32 18.59 22.26
N ALA A 27 -6.13 18.92 22.75
CA ALA A 27 -5.97 19.76 23.93
C ALA A 27 -6.42 21.21 23.66
N GLN A 28 -7.17 21.78 24.62
CA GLN A 28 -7.61 23.19 24.60
C GLN A 28 -6.64 24.12 25.34
N THR A 29 -5.63 23.55 25.98
CA THR A 29 -4.60 24.24 26.76
C THR A 29 -3.22 23.68 26.39
N MET A 30 -2.15 24.16 27.05
CA MET A 30 -0.80 23.63 26.84
C MET A 30 -0.78 22.10 26.97
N ALA A 31 -0.15 21.45 25.99
CA ALA A 31 0.01 20.01 25.92
C ALA A 31 1.44 19.65 25.51
N SER A 32 1.85 18.44 25.86
CA SER A 32 3.12 17.86 25.44
C SER A 32 2.85 16.77 24.41
N ALA A 33 3.76 16.61 23.45
CA ALA A 33 3.71 15.58 22.44
C ALA A 33 5.06 14.84 22.38
N ASN A 34 4.99 13.55 22.09
CA ASN A 34 6.14 12.68 21.94
C ASN A 34 6.54 12.59 20.47
N PHE A 35 7.85 12.63 20.22
CA PHE A 35 8.41 12.55 18.87
C PHE A 35 9.53 11.52 18.84
N LEU A 36 9.63 10.79 17.74
CA LEU A 36 10.81 9.99 17.46
C LEU A 36 11.93 10.90 16.91
N PRO A 37 13.16 10.76 17.42
CA PRO A 37 14.32 11.35 16.78
C PRO A 37 14.46 10.85 15.35
N ASN A 38 14.84 11.72 14.41
CA ASN A 38 15.00 11.39 12.98
C ASN A 38 15.80 10.10 12.70
N PRO A 39 16.89 9.76 13.42
CA PRO A 39 17.62 8.51 13.19
C PRO A 39 16.78 7.23 13.34
N HIS A 40 15.68 7.27 14.09
CA HIS A 40 14.78 6.13 14.27
C HIS A 40 13.70 6.01 13.18
N ASN A 41 13.64 6.93 12.22
CA ASN A 41 12.61 6.90 11.17
C ASN A 41 12.93 5.92 10.03
N THR A 42 14.20 5.54 9.82
CA THR A 42 14.57 4.63 8.72
C THR A 42 13.78 3.31 8.70
N PRO A 43 13.62 2.58 9.82
CA PRO A 43 12.79 1.38 9.85
C PRO A 43 11.30 1.66 9.52
N ILE A 44 10.79 2.83 9.88
CA ILE A 44 9.40 3.24 9.60
C ILE A 44 9.22 3.51 8.10
N PHE A 45 10.20 4.12 7.44
CA PHE A 45 10.17 4.33 5.99
C PHE A 45 10.19 3.00 5.23
N GLU A 46 11.04 2.07 5.63
CA GLU A 46 11.09 0.73 5.03
C GLU A 46 9.76 -0.02 5.23
N ALA A 47 9.25 -0.05 6.47
CA ALA A 47 7.98 -0.69 6.79
C ALA A 47 6.82 -0.07 6.00
N THR A 48 6.81 1.26 5.83
CA THR A 48 5.79 1.95 5.03
C THR A 48 5.83 1.52 3.56
N ALA A 49 7.04 1.40 2.98
CA ALA A 49 7.22 0.94 1.62
C ALA A 49 6.79 -0.53 1.43
N GLN A 50 7.14 -1.40 2.38
CA GLN A 50 6.73 -2.82 2.39
C GLN A 50 5.21 -2.96 2.52
N ALA A 51 4.60 -2.27 3.48
CA ALA A 51 3.16 -2.31 3.69
C ALA A 51 2.38 -1.79 2.47
N THR A 52 2.88 -0.73 1.82
CA THR A 52 2.25 -0.18 0.61
C THR A 52 2.37 -1.14 -0.57
N GLU A 53 3.52 -1.77 -0.78
CA GLU A 53 3.70 -2.79 -1.83
C GLU A 53 2.70 -3.94 -1.64
N GLU A 54 2.65 -4.50 -0.42
CA GLU A 54 1.81 -5.66 -0.11
C GLU A 54 0.32 -5.30 -0.16
N ALA A 55 -0.08 -4.09 0.24
CA ALA A 55 -1.46 -3.63 0.11
C ALA A 55 -1.94 -3.59 -1.34
N ILE A 56 -1.09 -3.14 -2.27
CA ILE A 56 -1.40 -3.14 -3.72
C ILE A 56 -1.54 -4.59 -4.22
N LEU A 57 -0.62 -5.48 -3.86
CA LEU A 57 -0.68 -6.89 -4.25
C LEU A 57 -1.94 -7.57 -3.70
N ASN A 58 -2.28 -7.34 -2.43
CA ASN A 58 -3.49 -7.88 -1.81
C ASN A 58 -4.77 -7.40 -2.49
N ALA A 59 -4.84 -6.12 -2.88
CA ALA A 59 -6.00 -5.59 -3.61
C ALA A 59 -6.21 -6.30 -4.95
N VAL A 60 -5.12 -6.55 -5.71
CA VAL A 60 -5.18 -7.27 -6.98
C VAL A 60 -5.52 -8.74 -6.77
N MET A 61 -4.96 -9.39 -5.76
CA MET A 61 -5.20 -10.81 -5.46
C MET A 61 -6.62 -11.08 -4.95
N ALA A 62 -7.20 -10.15 -4.21
CA ALA A 62 -8.56 -10.24 -3.70
C ALA A 62 -9.64 -9.82 -4.71
N ALA A 63 -9.26 -9.21 -5.83
CA ALA A 63 -10.20 -8.75 -6.84
C ALA A 63 -10.92 -9.92 -7.52
N GLU A 64 -12.21 -9.73 -7.82
CA GLU A 64 -13.03 -10.68 -8.57
C GLU A 64 -13.26 -10.15 -10.00
N THR A 65 -13.51 -11.06 -10.95
CA THR A 65 -13.88 -10.67 -12.31
C THR A 65 -15.22 -9.94 -12.29
N MET A 66 -15.29 -8.76 -12.93
CA MET A 66 -16.51 -7.96 -12.96
C MET A 66 -16.83 -7.45 -14.36
N VAL A 67 -18.12 -7.27 -14.64
CA VAL A 67 -18.64 -6.57 -15.82
C VAL A 67 -19.13 -5.19 -15.39
N GLY A 68 -18.54 -4.15 -15.97
CA GLY A 68 -18.88 -2.75 -15.70
C GLY A 68 -19.78 -2.14 -16.78
N ILE A 69 -19.77 -0.81 -16.85
CA ILE A 69 -20.54 -0.04 -17.82
C ILE A 69 -20.18 -0.43 -19.26
N ASN A 70 -21.15 -0.35 -20.17
CA ASN A 70 -21.01 -0.68 -21.59
C ASN A 70 -20.57 -2.13 -21.87
N GLY A 71 -20.74 -3.04 -20.91
CA GLY A 71 -20.33 -4.44 -21.07
C GLY A 71 -18.82 -4.67 -20.94
N ASN A 72 -18.06 -3.67 -20.48
CA ASN A 72 -16.62 -3.82 -20.27
C ASN A 72 -16.34 -4.84 -19.17
N THR A 73 -15.56 -5.87 -19.46
CA THR A 73 -15.19 -6.90 -18.49
C THR A 73 -13.77 -6.68 -18.02
N VAL A 74 -13.54 -6.68 -16.71
CA VAL A 74 -12.21 -6.66 -16.08
C VAL A 74 -12.05 -7.96 -15.32
N HIS A 75 -11.04 -8.74 -15.68
CA HIS A 75 -10.79 -10.05 -15.09
C HIS A 75 -9.92 -9.96 -13.84
N ALA A 76 -10.22 -10.81 -12.86
CA ALA A 76 -9.34 -11.07 -11.74
C ALA A 76 -8.00 -11.65 -12.21
N LEU A 77 -6.94 -11.46 -11.42
CA LEU A 77 -5.64 -12.03 -11.72
C LEU A 77 -5.70 -13.58 -11.64
N PRO A 78 -5.26 -14.32 -12.67
CA PRO A 78 -5.29 -15.78 -12.65
C PRO A 78 -4.21 -16.32 -11.69
N GLN A 79 -4.62 -16.65 -10.47
CA GLN A 79 -3.68 -16.98 -9.39
C GLN A 79 -2.85 -18.25 -9.65
N ASP A 80 -3.39 -19.24 -10.35
CA ASP A 80 -2.66 -20.47 -10.67
C ASP A 80 -1.56 -20.23 -11.72
N GLU A 81 -1.84 -19.39 -12.73
CA GLU A 81 -0.83 -18.96 -13.70
C GLU A 81 0.26 -18.12 -13.01
N LEU A 82 -0.13 -17.23 -12.11
CA LEU A 82 0.82 -16.46 -11.30
C LEU A 82 1.75 -17.38 -10.52
N ARG A 83 1.22 -18.39 -9.83
CA ARG A 83 2.03 -19.36 -9.08
C ARG A 83 3.01 -20.10 -9.98
N ALA A 84 2.56 -20.56 -11.16
CA ALA A 84 3.43 -21.23 -12.13
C ALA A 84 4.57 -20.31 -12.61
N ILE A 85 4.28 -19.03 -12.85
CA ILE A 85 5.29 -18.02 -13.20
C ILE A 85 6.27 -17.83 -12.05
N LEU A 86 5.80 -17.64 -10.82
CA LEU A 86 6.69 -17.46 -9.65
C LEU A 86 7.59 -18.69 -9.42
N GLN A 87 7.07 -19.90 -9.61
CA GLN A 87 7.87 -21.14 -9.57
C GLN A 87 8.96 -21.15 -10.65
N LYS A 88 8.60 -20.83 -11.90
CA LYS A 88 9.56 -20.75 -13.02
C LYS A 88 10.76 -19.83 -12.71
N TYR A 89 10.53 -18.74 -11.97
CA TYR A 89 11.58 -17.79 -11.60
C TYR A 89 12.17 -18.04 -10.21
N ASN A 90 11.86 -19.16 -9.54
CA ASN A 90 12.31 -19.48 -8.17
C ASN A 90 11.99 -18.35 -7.18
N ARG A 91 10.74 -17.90 -7.18
CA ARG A 91 10.20 -16.84 -6.32
C ARG A 91 8.93 -17.25 -5.57
N LEU A 92 8.48 -18.49 -5.72
CA LEU A 92 7.45 -19.05 -4.86
C LEU A 92 8.13 -19.64 -3.62
N ALA A 93 7.76 -19.12 -2.43
CA ALA A 93 8.28 -19.54 -1.13
C ALA A 93 7.52 -20.75 -0.57
#